data_AF-A0A7S0MWL4-F1
#
_entry.id   AF-A0A7S0MWL4-F1
#
_cell.length_a   1.000
_cell.length_b   1.000
_cell.length_c   1.000
_cell.angle_alpha   90.00
_cell.angle_beta   90.00
_cell.angle_gamma   90.00
#
_symmetry.space_group_name_H-M   'P 1'
#
loop_
_entity.id
_entity.type
_entity.pdbx_description
1 polymer ?
#
loop_
_entity_poly.entity_id
_entity_poly.type
_entity_poly.pdbx_seq_one_letter_code
_entity_poly.pdbx_strand_id
1 'polypeptide(L)'
;RTYIQGLFTPVVMVISSPEAEAICLKNNLTFAELLRPFCTLSNLNVPIRTAGDHPPYRLQDFQWRIFNSTTIEQPSPEVVDDHLAKVITNATEHAQEEGWSTGRELRVPNMELGEDPTPWFSSYQDQFFRTLAFSEHESFDHPVACMLVLPSTVNEAVHTFLSMFRSTSVPSLIND
;
A
#
# COMPACT_ATOMS: atom_id res chain seq x y z
N ARG A 1 -3.84 10.21 -14.08
CA ARG A 1 -3.94 11.20 -12.98
C ARG A 1 -4.26 10.50 -11.66
N THR A 2 -5.33 9.69 -11.60
CA THR A 2 -5.76 8.94 -10.40
C THR A 2 -4.71 7.95 -9.90
N TYR A 3 -4.01 7.25 -10.80
CA TYR A 3 -2.93 6.32 -10.44
C TYR A 3 -1.81 6.98 -9.62
N ILE A 4 -1.22 8.06 -10.17
CA ILE A 4 -0.16 8.83 -9.50
C ILE A 4 -0.64 9.40 -8.16
N GLN A 5 -1.88 9.90 -8.10
CA GLN A 5 -2.44 10.42 -6.85
C GLN A 5 -2.56 9.34 -5.78
N GLY A 6 -2.88 8.10 -6.15
CA GLY A 6 -2.96 6.95 -5.24
C GLY A 6 -1.59 6.54 -4.68
N LEU A 7 -0.53 6.62 -5.48
CA LEU A 7 0.84 6.28 -5.05
C LEU A 7 1.32 7.18 -3.91
N PHE A 8 1.05 8.48 -3.98
CA PHE A 8 1.53 9.47 -3.01
C PHE A 8 0.52 9.80 -1.90
N THR A 9 -0.38 8.86 -1.58
CA THR A 9 -1.30 9.01 -0.46
C THR A 9 -0.58 8.79 0.88
N PRO A 10 -1.00 9.49 1.96
CA PRO A 10 -0.37 9.35 3.27
C PRO A 10 -0.44 7.91 3.79
N VAL A 11 0.62 7.49 4.48
CA VAL A 11 0.73 6.16 5.09
C VAL A 11 0.38 6.23 6.58
N VAL A 12 -0.43 5.29 7.04
CA VAL A 12 -0.72 5.03 8.45
C VAL A 12 -0.15 3.67 8.83
N MET A 13 0.74 3.66 9.82
CA MET A 13 1.26 2.42 10.40
C MET A 13 0.26 1.86 11.41
N VAL A 14 0.14 0.54 11.45
CA VAL A 14 -0.66 -0.18 12.45
C VAL A 14 0.25 -1.04 13.30
N ILE A 15 0.05 -0.96 14.61
CA ILE A 15 0.61 -1.87 15.61
C ILE A 15 -0.56 -2.53 16.34
N SER A 16 -0.80 -3.80 16.02
CA SER A 16 -1.83 -4.61 16.67
C SER A 16 -1.25 -5.48 17.77
N SER A 17 -1.98 -5.69 18.87
CA SER A 17 -1.59 -6.74 19.80
C SER A 17 -1.82 -8.12 19.19
N PRO A 18 -1.08 -9.16 19.63
CA PRO A 18 -1.28 -10.52 19.15
C PRO A 18 -2.74 -11.00 19.27
N GLU A 19 -3.44 -10.58 20.32
CA GLU A 19 -4.84 -10.93 20.55
C GLU A 19 -5.79 -10.22 19.58
N ALA A 20 -5.57 -8.93 19.31
CA ALA A 20 -6.35 -8.19 18.30
C ALA A 20 -6.16 -8.79 16.90
N GLU A 21 -4.91 -9.15 16.57
CA GLU A 21 -4.55 -9.77 15.30
C GLU A 21 -5.20 -11.16 15.16
N ALA A 22 -5.15 -11.97 16.23
CA ALA A 22 -5.78 -13.30 16.26
C ALA A 22 -7.31 -13.24 16.08
N ILE A 23 -7.98 -12.17 16.52
CA ILE A 23 -9.40 -11.97 16.28
C ILE A 23 -9.67 -11.70 14.79
N CYS A 24 -8.85 -10.86 14.15
CA CYS A 24 -9.00 -10.53 12.73
C CYS A 24 -8.72 -11.73 11.84
N LEU A 25 -7.68 -12.50 12.18
CA LEU A 25 -7.25 -13.69 11.45
C LEU A 25 -8.30 -14.80 11.39
N LYS A 26 -9.33 -14.78 12.25
CA LYS A 26 -10.50 -15.66 12.10
C LYS A 26 -11.21 -15.49 10.75
N ASN A 27 -11.05 -14.33 10.11
CA ASN A 27 -11.56 -14.03 8.78
C ASN A 27 -10.48 -14.16 7.67
N ASN A 28 -9.33 -14.77 7.98
CA ASN A 28 -8.15 -14.87 7.10
C ASN A 28 -7.59 -13.51 6.65
N LEU A 29 -7.81 -12.46 7.44
CA LEU A 29 -7.29 -11.12 7.18
C LEU A 29 -6.58 -10.59 8.42
N THR A 30 -5.43 -9.96 8.21
CA THR A 30 -4.78 -9.13 9.22
C THR A 30 -5.64 -7.91 9.57
N PHE A 31 -5.38 -7.25 10.70
CA PHE A 31 -6.12 -6.03 11.04
C PHE A 31 -5.96 -4.94 9.97
N ALA A 32 -4.73 -4.77 9.46
CA ALA A 32 -4.45 -3.83 8.38
C ALA A 32 -5.24 -4.15 7.11
N GLU A 33 -5.32 -5.44 6.73
CA GLU A 33 -6.12 -5.91 5.58
C GLU A 33 -7.61 -5.65 5.73
N LEU A 34 -8.15 -5.89 6.93
CA LEU A 34 -9.55 -5.64 7.25
C LEU A 34 -9.93 -4.17 7.05
N LEU A 35 -9.00 -3.24 7.30
CA LEU A 35 -9.24 -1.80 7.16
C LEU A 35 -9.04 -1.26 5.73
N ARG A 36 -8.28 -1.95 4.87
CA ARG A 36 -7.96 -1.45 3.51
C ARG A 36 -9.18 -0.96 2.72
N PRO A 37 -10.34 -1.65 2.71
CA PRO A 37 -11.53 -1.18 1.99
C PRO A 37 -12.07 0.18 2.47
N PHE A 38 -11.78 0.57 3.71
CA PHE A 38 -12.28 1.80 4.33
C PHE A 38 -11.29 2.98 4.26
N CYS A 39 -10.18 2.81 3.54
CA CYS A 39 -9.12 3.82 3.44
C CYS A 39 -9.33 4.85 2.32
N THR A 40 -10.51 4.83 1.68
CA THR A 40 -10.90 5.81 0.67
C THR A 40 -12.22 6.46 1.08
N LEU A 41 -12.19 7.78 1.21
CA LEU A 41 -13.36 8.60 1.44
C LEU A 41 -13.61 9.42 0.18
N SER A 42 -14.77 9.21 -0.43
CA SER A 42 -15.20 9.94 -1.63
C SER A 42 -16.45 10.74 -1.35
N ASN A 43 -16.71 11.77 -2.16
CA ASN A 43 -17.87 12.66 -2.03
C ASN A 43 -17.91 13.37 -0.66
N LEU A 44 -16.75 13.63 -0.08
CA LEU A 44 -16.62 14.51 1.06
C LEU A 44 -16.97 15.94 0.63
N ASN A 45 -17.55 16.71 1.53
CA ASN A 45 -17.81 18.11 1.29
C ASN A 45 -17.48 18.91 2.55
N VAL A 46 -16.26 18.73 3.03
CA VAL A 46 -15.80 19.24 4.33
C VAL A 46 -14.88 20.45 4.12
N PRO A 47 -15.19 21.62 4.71
CA PRO A 47 -14.29 22.76 4.67
C PRO A 47 -13.08 22.51 5.58
N ILE A 48 -11.87 22.54 5.01
CA ILE A 48 -10.61 22.45 5.73
C ILE A 48 -10.06 23.86 5.92
N ARG A 49 -9.76 24.19 7.17
CA ARG A 49 -9.08 25.43 7.56
C ARG A 49 -7.62 25.09 7.82
N THR A 50 -6.70 25.72 7.11
CA THR A 50 -5.27 25.62 7.37
C THR A 50 -4.83 26.70 8.35
N ALA A 51 -3.67 26.53 8.98
CA ALA A 51 -3.05 27.61 9.73
C ALA A 51 -2.62 28.74 8.77
N GLY A 52 -2.98 29.98 9.07
CA GLY A 52 -2.73 31.18 8.24
C GLY A 52 -4.00 31.80 7.63
N ASP A 53 -3.87 32.97 7.01
CA ASP A 53 -4.99 33.72 6.39
C ASP A 53 -5.43 33.16 5.01
N HIS A 54 -5.16 31.88 4.74
CA HIS A 54 -5.59 31.24 3.51
C HIS A 54 -7.11 30.95 3.54
N PRO A 55 -7.83 31.16 2.43
CA PRO A 55 -9.23 30.80 2.36
C PRO A 55 -9.41 29.29 2.56
N PRO A 56 -10.45 28.85 3.28
CA PRO A 56 -10.71 27.44 3.49
C PRO A 56 -10.97 26.73 2.15
N TYR A 57 -10.33 25.57 1.95
CA TYR A 57 -10.58 24.72 0.79
C TYR A 57 -11.53 23.58 1.16
N ARG A 58 -12.17 22.96 0.17
CA ARG A 58 -13.10 21.84 0.40
C ARG A 58 -12.43 20.53 0.03
N LEU A 59 -12.36 19.62 0.98
CA LEU A 59 -11.91 18.26 0.74
C LEU A 59 -13.06 17.48 0.09
N GLN A 60 -12.80 16.97 -1.13
CA GLN A 60 -13.76 16.18 -1.93
C GLN A 60 -13.49 14.68 -1.81
N ASP A 61 -12.24 14.29 -2.02
CA ASP A 61 -11.81 12.91 -1.89
C ASP A 61 -10.56 12.87 -1.01
N PHE A 62 -10.46 11.86 -0.16
CA PHE A 62 -9.33 11.63 0.71
C PHE A 62 -9.03 10.14 0.80
N GLN A 63 -7.80 9.77 0.50
CA GLN A 63 -7.34 8.38 0.53
C GLN A 63 -6.06 8.32 1.34
N TRP A 64 -5.89 7.22 2.08
CA TRP A 64 -4.65 6.88 2.75
C TRP A 64 -4.33 5.40 2.55
N ARG A 65 -3.13 4.99 2.94
CA ARG A 65 -2.71 3.58 2.91
C ARG A 65 -2.40 3.12 4.32
N ILE A 66 -2.63 1.83 4.57
CA ILE A 66 -2.40 1.22 5.87
C ILE A 66 -1.44 0.05 5.71
N PHE A 67 -0.40 0.04 6.54
CA PHE A 67 0.59 -1.03 6.61
C PHE A 67 0.82 -1.46 8.05
N ASN A 68 1.09 -2.75 8.25
CA ASN A 68 1.53 -3.24 9.55
C ASN A 68 2.98 -2.77 9.79
N SER A 69 3.34 -2.46 11.03
CA SER A 69 4.72 -2.11 11.38
C SER A 69 5.74 -3.16 10.89
N THR A 70 5.38 -4.44 10.88
CA THR A 70 6.26 -5.53 10.40
C THR A 70 6.46 -5.57 8.89
N THR A 71 5.66 -4.82 8.13
CA THR A 71 5.71 -4.79 6.65
C THR A 71 6.32 -3.50 6.10
N ILE A 72 6.70 -2.58 6.99
CA ILE A 72 7.31 -1.29 6.65
C ILE A 72 8.82 -1.51 6.64
N GLU A 73 9.31 -2.05 5.54
CA GLU A 73 10.72 -2.23 5.27
C GLU A 73 10.96 -2.22 3.77
N GLN A 74 12.13 -1.76 3.34
CA GLN A 74 12.54 -1.87 1.95
C GLN A 74 13.16 -3.26 1.74
N PRO A 75 12.62 -4.10 0.84
CA PRO A 75 13.18 -5.42 0.57
C PRO A 75 14.57 -5.31 -0.07
N SER A 76 15.41 -6.33 0.09
CA SER A 76 16.73 -6.35 -0.56
C SER A 76 16.59 -6.41 -2.10
N PRO A 77 17.54 -5.84 -2.86
CA PRO A 77 17.49 -5.85 -4.32
C PRO A 77 17.35 -7.26 -4.92
N GLU A 78 18.01 -8.26 -4.33
CA GLU A 78 17.93 -9.65 -4.77
C GLU A 78 16.51 -10.23 -4.66
N VAL A 79 15.79 -9.91 -3.56
CA VAL A 79 14.40 -10.34 -3.36
C VAL A 79 13.46 -9.61 -4.32
N VAL A 80 13.71 -8.33 -4.57
CA VAL A 80 12.95 -7.52 -5.54
C VAL A 80 13.08 -8.10 -6.95
N ASP A 81 14.30 -8.39 -7.39
CA ASP A 81 14.55 -8.93 -8.73
C ASP A 81 13.86 -10.29 -8.94
N ASP A 82 13.98 -11.20 -7.98
CA ASP A 82 13.29 -12.51 -8.03
C ASP A 82 11.77 -12.36 -8.02
N HIS A 83 11.23 -11.45 -7.22
CA HIS A 83 9.79 -11.17 -7.18
C HIS A 83 9.29 -10.60 -8.52
N LEU A 84 9.98 -9.60 -9.08
CA LEU A 84 9.60 -8.98 -10.35
C LEU A 84 9.71 -9.96 -11.52
N ALA A 85 10.72 -10.84 -11.52
CA ALA A 85 10.83 -11.92 -12.50
C ALA A 85 9.61 -12.85 -12.44
N LYS A 86 9.17 -13.25 -11.24
CA LYS A 86 7.96 -14.07 -11.04
C LYS A 86 6.70 -13.37 -11.53
N VAL A 87 6.55 -12.06 -11.27
CA VAL A 87 5.40 -11.27 -11.74
C VAL A 87 5.32 -11.28 -13.28
N ILE A 88 6.46 -11.14 -13.97
CA ILE A 88 6.52 -11.20 -15.43
C ILE A 88 6.11 -12.60 -15.90
N THR A 89 6.70 -13.66 -15.35
CA THR A 89 6.39 -15.05 -15.73
C THR A 89 4.91 -15.36 -15.57
N ASN A 90 4.33 -15.08 -14.40
CA ASN A 90 2.91 -15.35 -14.13
C ASN A 90 2.00 -14.57 -15.09
N ALA A 91 2.30 -13.30 -15.36
CA ALA A 91 1.49 -12.50 -16.27
C ALA A 91 1.58 -12.99 -17.73
N THR A 92 2.75 -13.49 -18.14
CA THR A 92 2.90 -14.10 -19.47
C THR A 92 2.19 -15.44 -19.59
N GLU A 93 2.21 -16.28 -18.54
CA GLU A 93 1.50 -17.56 -18.50
C GLU A 93 -0.02 -17.33 -18.58
N HIS A 94 -0.56 -16.40 -17.78
CA HIS A 94 -1.98 -16.03 -17.85
C HIS A 94 -2.40 -15.53 -19.23
N ALA A 95 -1.58 -14.69 -19.87
CA ALA A 95 -1.87 -14.21 -21.23
C ALA A 95 -1.88 -15.36 -22.25
N GLN A 96 -0.99 -16.35 -22.12
CA GLN A 96 -0.97 -17.53 -22.98
C GLN A 96 -2.20 -18.43 -22.77
N GLU A 97 -2.64 -18.63 -21.54
CA GLU A 97 -3.87 -19.36 -21.20
C GLU A 97 -5.12 -18.68 -21.79
N GLU A 98 -5.14 -17.35 -21.81
CA GLU A 98 -6.20 -16.54 -22.43
C GLU A 98 -6.10 -16.48 -23.97
N GLY A 99 -5.16 -17.21 -24.58
CA GLY A 99 -5.02 -17.35 -26.04
C GLY A 99 -4.25 -16.21 -26.71
N TRP A 100 -3.51 -15.40 -25.95
CA TRP A 100 -2.71 -14.31 -26.51
C TRP A 100 -1.46 -14.91 -27.15
N SER A 101 -1.36 -14.77 -28.47
CA SER A 101 -0.22 -15.27 -29.22
C SER A 101 0.92 -14.24 -29.20
N THR A 102 1.98 -14.50 -28.44
CA THR A 102 3.22 -13.69 -28.40
C THR A 102 4.05 -13.76 -29.68
N GLY A 103 3.46 -14.20 -30.79
CA GLY A 103 4.12 -14.48 -32.05
C GLY A 103 3.43 -13.82 -33.23
N ARG A 104 3.55 -12.50 -33.38
CA ARG A 104 3.48 -11.90 -34.71
C ARG A 104 4.37 -10.68 -34.83
N GLU A 105 5.20 -10.71 -35.86
CA GLU A 105 6.22 -9.71 -36.21
C GLU A 105 5.74 -8.27 -35.99
N LEU A 106 6.59 -7.48 -35.34
CA LEU A 106 6.50 -6.02 -35.27
C LEU A 106 6.54 -5.42 -36.68
N ARG A 107 5.36 -5.28 -37.28
CA ARG A 107 5.06 -4.43 -38.44
C ARG A 107 3.57 -4.12 -38.27
N VAL A 108 3.09 -2.88 -38.21
CA VAL A 108 2.94 -1.87 -39.27
C VAL A 108 2.35 -0.60 -38.61
N PRO A 109 2.65 0.63 -39.07
CA PRO A 109 2.00 1.86 -38.61
C PRO A 109 0.53 1.91 -39.06
N ASN A 110 -0.37 2.42 -38.21
CA ASN A 110 -1.85 2.40 -38.29
C ASN A 110 -2.55 1.12 -37.78
N MET A 111 -2.38 0.77 -36.51
CA MET A 111 -3.25 -0.20 -35.85
C MET A 111 -4.23 0.51 -34.91
N GLU A 112 -5.53 0.33 -35.16
CA GLU A 112 -6.56 0.52 -34.14
C GLU A 112 -6.27 -0.52 -33.04
N LEU A 113 -5.88 -0.04 -31.85
CA LEU A 113 -5.33 -0.82 -30.74
C LEU A 113 -6.39 -1.82 -30.21
N GLY A 114 -6.41 -3.03 -30.74
CA GLY A 114 -7.33 -4.08 -30.30
C GLY A 114 -6.87 -4.78 -29.03
N GLU A 115 -5.57 -4.98 -28.83
CA GLU A 115 -5.03 -5.86 -27.77
C GLU A 115 -3.65 -5.37 -27.31
N ASP A 116 -3.38 -5.41 -26.00
CA ASP A 116 -2.13 -4.92 -25.39
C ASP A 116 -0.96 -5.86 -25.71
N PRO A 117 0.09 -5.43 -26.44
CA PRO A 117 1.22 -6.29 -26.79
C PRO A 117 2.08 -6.68 -25.57
N THR A 118 1.81 -6.11 -24.39
CA THR A 118 2.60 -6.27 -23.17
C THR A 118 1.72 -6.45 -21.91
N PRO A 119 0.96 -7.55 -21.80
CA PRO A 119 0.08 -7.81 -20.64
C PRO A 119 0.80 -7.81 -19.29
N TRP A 120 2.08 -8.16 -19.29
CA TRP A 120 2.91 -8.19 -18.10
C TRP A 120 3.29 -6.80 -17.59
N PHE A 121 3.28 -5.78 -18.45
CA PHE A 121 3.88 -4.48 -18.14
C PHE A 121 3.13 -3.73 -17.04
N SER A 122 1.80 -3.74 -17.06
CA SER A 122 0.99 -3.12 -16.01
C SER A 122 1.21 -3.79 -14.65
N SER A 123 1.22 -5.13 -14.62
CA SER A 123 1.47 -5.91 -13.41
C SER A 123 2.88 -5.68 -12.88
N TYR A 124 3.88 -5.67 -13.76
CA TYR A 124 5.26 -5.35 -13.41
C TYR A 124 5.39 -3.94 -12.85
N GLN A 125 4.80 -2.94 -13.53
CA GLN A 125 4.86 -1.54 -13.11
C GLN A 125 4.29 -1.36 -11.69
N ASP A 126 3.13 -1.95 -11.41
CA ASP A 126 2.51 -1.87 -10.09
C ASP A 126 3.36 -2.52 -9.00
N GLN A 127 4.00 -3.65 -9.30
CA GLN A 127 4.87 -4.33 -8.33
C GLN A 127 6.21 -3.64 -8.16
N PHE A 128 6.75 -3.04 -9.23
CA PHE A 128 7.98 -2.25 -9.19
C PHE A 128 7.81 -1.01 -8.31
N PHE A 129 6.71 -0.25 -8.44
CA PHE A 129 6.50 0.89 -7.55
C PHE A 129 6.31 0.47 -6.09
N ARG A 130 5.74 -0.71 -5.83
CA ARG A 130 5.63 -1.24 -4.46
C ARG A 130 6.97 -1.60 -3.85
N THR A 131 7.94 -2.04 -4.64
CA THR A 131 9.28 -2.42 -4.13
C THR A 131 10.15 -1.21 -3.80
N LEU A 132 9.81 -0.04 -4.35
CA LEU A 132 10.48 1.23 -4.02
C LEU A 132 10.01 1.83 -2.68
N ALA A 133 8.86 1.37 -2.16
CA ALA A 133 8.28 1.93 -0.95
C ALA A 133 9.20 1.80 0.27
N PHE A 134 9.03 2.74 1.19
CA PHE A 134 9.77 2.78 2.47
C PHE A 134 11.28 2.87 2.32
N SER A 135 11.76 3.55 1.28
CA SER A 135 13.19 3.88 1.16
C SER A 135 13.61 4.93 2.17
N GLU A 136 14.86 4.88 2.62
CA GLU A 136 15.45 5.88 3.53
C GLU A 136 15.68 7.24 2.85
N HIS A 137 15.77 7.25 1.51
CA HIS A 137 16.12 8.45 0.74
C HIS A 137 14.90 9.25 0.22
N GLU A 138 13.68 8.80 0.51
CA GLU A 138 12.44 9.52 0.21
C GLU A 138 11.41 9.34 1.32
N SER A 139 10.57 10.36 1.56
CA SER A 139 9.61 10.36 2.67
C SER A 139 8.16 10.15 2.27
N PHE A 140 7.88 9.81 1.00
CA PHE A 140 6.50 9.68 0.49
C PHE A 140 5.73 8.52 1.12
N ASP A 141 6.45 7.44 1.43
CA ASP A 141 5.90 6.24 2.05
C ASP A 141 6.15 6.17 3.56
N HIS A 142 6.80 7.17 4.14
CA HIS A 142 7.02 7.19 5.59
C HIS A 142 5.68 7.38 6.32
N PRO A 143 5.39 6.56 7.35
CA PRO A 143 4.15 6.70 8.10
C PRO A 143 4.01 8.08 8.74
N VAL A 144 2.93 8.78 8.43
CA VAL A 144 2.60 10.09 9.03
C VAL A 144 1.75 9.96 10.30
N ALA A 145 1.23 8.76 10.56
CA ALA A 145 0.45 8.44 11.75
C ALA A 145 0.64 6.97 12.15
N CYS A 146 0.36 6.66 13.41
CA CYS A 146 0.39 5.32 13.97
C CYS A 146 -0.94 4.99 14.67
N MET A 147 -1.49 3.83 14.38
CA MET A 147 -2.69 3.28 15.02
C MET A 147 -2.29 2.13 15.93
N LEU A 148 -2.56 2.26 17.23
CA LEU A 148 -2.38 1.18 18.20
C LEU A 148 -3.72 0.45 18.40
N VAL A 149 -3.71 -0.89 18.31
CA VAL A 149 -4.93 -1.68 18.32
C VAL A 149 -4.91 -2.72 19.43
N LEU A 150 -5.95 -2.69 20.26
CA LEU A 150 -6.20 -3.64 21.34
C LEU A 150 -7.63 -4.16 21.29
N PRO A 151 -7.88 -5.41 21.73
CA PRO A 151 -9.23 -5.88 21.92
C PRO A 151 -9.88 -5.19 23.13
N SER A 152 -11.21 -5.04 23.08
CA SER A 152 -11.99 -4.42 24.17
C SER A 152 -12.00 -5.23 25.47
N THR A 153 -11.49 -6.45 25.46
CA THR A 153 -11.41 -7.35 26.63
C THR A 153 -10.19 -7.07 27.52
N VAL A 154 -9.30 -6.15 27.13
CA VAL A 154 -8.10 -5.81 27.89
C VAL A 154 -8.45 -4.88 29.06
N ASN A 155 -8.11 -5.29 30.28
CA ASN A 155 -8.38 -4.50 31.50
C ASN A 155 -7.48 -3.27 31.64
N GLU A 156 -6.18 -3.38 31.31
CA GLU A 156 -5.19 -2.31 31.49
C GLU A 156 -4.75 -1.68 30.16
N ALA A 157 -5.71 -1.24 29.36
CA ALA A 157 -5.47 -0.79 27.97
C ALA A 157 -4.34 0.25 27.84
N VAL A 158 -4.28 1.25 28.74
CA VAL A 158 -3.24 2.30 28.70
C VAL A 158 -1.85 1.73 28.92
N HIS A 159 -1.68 0.84 29.90
CA HIS A 159 -0.39 0.21 30.16
C HIS A 159 0.06 -0.66 28.98
N THR A 160 -0.87 -1.45 28.42
CA THR A 160 -0.59 -2.28 27.24
C THR A 160 -0.23 -1.43 26.01
N PHE A 161 -0.91 -0.29 25.79
CA PHE A 161 -0.54 0.62 24.71
C PHE A 161 0.88 1.18 24.88
N LEU A 162 1.23 1.59 26.11
CA LEU A 162 2.58 2.09 26.39
C LEU A 162 3.65 1.01 26.23
N SER A 163 3.36 -0.23 26.65
CA SER A 163 4.29 -1.34 26.46
C SER A 163 4.46 -1.65 24.98
N MET A 164 3.37 -1.72 24.21
CA MET A 164 3.42 -1.97 22.77
C MET A 164 4.20 -0.89 22.03
N PHE A 165 3.96 0.39 22.33
CA PHE A 165 4.68 1.48 21.70
C PHE A 165 6.19 1.42 21.96
N ARG A 166 6.61 1.00 23.16
CA ARG A 166 8.02 0.88 23.54
C ARG A 166 8.69 -0.41 23.07
N SER A 167 7.94 -1.51 22.99
CA SER A 167 8.45 -2.83 22.62
C SER A 167 8.48 -3.06 21.12
N THR A 168 7.68 -2.32 20.36
CA THR A 168 7.68 -2.43 18.91
C THR A 168 8.99 -1.83 18.42
N SER A 169 9.79 -2.65 17.72
CA SER A 169 10.85 -2.13 16.87
C SER A 169 10.18 -1.30 15.79
N VAL A 170 10.06 0.00 16.04
CA VAL A 170 9.65 0.95 15.02
C VAL A 170 10.62 0.77 13.85
N PRO A 171 10.14 0.70 12.59
CA PRO A 171 11.01 0.57 11.42
C PRO A 171 12.22 1.51 11.53
N SER A 172 13.40 1.03 11.13
CA SER A 172 14.66 1.81 11.21
C SER A 172 14.50 3.22 10.65
N LEU A 173 13.66 3.36 9.64
CA LEU A 173 13.22 4.62 9.01
C LEU A 173 12.70 5.72 9.96
N ILE A 174 12.32 5.40 11.19
CA ILE A 174 11.70 6.35 12.13
C ILE A 174 12.62 6.63 13.35
N ASN A 175 13.80 6.00 13.44
CA ASN A 175 14.68 6.11 14.60
C ASN A 175 15.73 7.24 14.55
N ASP A 176 15.68 8.11 13.53
CA ASP A 176 16.57 9.27 13.36
C ASP A 176 15.98 10.60 13.88
#